data_AF-A0A3M1Y112-F1
#
_entry.id   AF-A0A3M1Y112-F1
#
_cell.length_a   1.000
_cell.length_b   1.000
_cell.length_c   1.000
_cell.angle_alpha   90.00
_cell.angle_beta   90.00
_cell.angle_gamma   90.00
#
_symmetry.space_group_name_H-M   'P 1'
#
loop_
_entity.id
_entity.type
_entity.pdbx_description
1 polymer ?
#
loop_
_entity_poly.entity_id
_entity_poly.type
_entity_poly.pdbx_seq_one_letter_code
_entity_poly.pdbx_strand_id
1 'polypeptide(L)'
;MRTILLATILLIGSGGGNDLLRRAGEAYAAGDYSQSLSLYRQLQQMSPIMSPEVAFNLGQCYRHLDSVDLALYAYQRAMQGGDAIIGSQAANETGVLLTQRTQLKDALAAFRQALVMNPHNETARFNYELLYQRLFPPEEDTPPLPPESEPPPESPEQEPPPLQDQALQELVERLQQQSETREMGTDRARSRTGDTLNPAQAQQALERLRQSELQYLQQLRKRVTSVPQGSRKRDW
;
A
#
# COMPACT_ATOMS: atom_id res chain seq x y z
N MET A 1 -56.45 -14.53 -3.57
CA MET A 1 -56.10 -13.88 -2.29
C MET A 1 -54.60 -14.02 -2.08
N ARG A 2 -53.82 -12.94 -2.20
CA ARG A 2 -52.38 -12.91 -1.91
C ARG A 2 -52.18 -11.96 -0.73
N THR A 3 -51.91 -12.51 0.45
CA THR A 3 -51.61 -11.76 1.67
C THR A 3 -50.21 -11.19 1.56
N ILE A 4 -50.12 -9.87 1.41
CA ILE A 4 -48.88 -9.10 1.53
C ILE A 4 -48.55 -9.04 3.02
N LEU A 5 -47.53 -9.78 3.44
CA LEU A 5 -46.89 -9.64 4.75
C LEU A 5 -46.17 -8.28 4.78
N LEU A 6 -46.82 -7.28 5.37
CA LEU A 6 -46.21 -6.02 5.77
C LEU A 6 -45.17 -6.31 6.85
N ALA A 7 -43.89 -6.31 6.46
CA ALA A 7 -42.77 -6.34 7.39
C ALA A 7 -42.81 -5.06 8.23
N THR A 8 -43.13 -5.23 9.51
CA THR A 8 -43.03 -4.20 10.54
C THR A 8 -41.57 -3.77 10.67
N ILE A 9 -41.22 -2.64 10.08
CA ILE A 9 -40.00 -1.91 10.39
C ILE A 9 -40.17 -1.38 11.82
N LEU A 10 -39.65 -2.14 12.79
CA LEU A 10 -39.54 -1.68 14.16
C LEU A 10 -38.47 -0.58 14.17
N LEU A 11 -38.94 0.67 14.25
CA LEU A 11 -38.14 1.86 14.50
C LEU A 11 -37.63 1.77 15.95
N ILE A 12 -36.57 0.98 16.19
CA ILE A 12 -35.87 0.99 17.47
C ILE A 12 -35.04 2.27 17.49
N GLY A 13 -35.43 3.16 18.40
CA GLY A 13 -34.90 4.51 18.52
C GLY A 13 -33.37 4.56 18.64
N SER A 14 -32.86 5.69 18.17
CA SER A 14 -31.48 6.17 18.16
C SER A 14 -30.69 6.04 19.48
N GLY A 15 -31.35 5.69 20.60
CA GLY A 15 -30.70 5.44 21.88
C GLY A 15 -30.04 4.07 22.03
N GLY A 16 -30.59 3.01 21.42
CA GLY A 16 -30.07 1.64 21.59
C GLY A 16 -28.72 1.41 20.92
N GLY A 17 -28.53 1.96 19.72
CA GLY A 17 -27.25 1.90 19.01
C GLY A 17 -26.13 2.65 19.73
N ASN A 18 -26.44 3.82 20.33
CA ASN A 18 -25.43 4.60 21.04
C ASN A 18 -24.94 3.89 22.32
N ASP A 19 -25.85 3.24 23.07
CA ASP A 19 -25.46 2.45 24.25
C ASP A 19 -24.57 1.25 23.86
N LEU A 20 -24.94 0.52 22.82
CA LEU A 20 -24.16 -0.60 22.31
C LEU A 20 -22.76 -0.15 21.86
N LEU A 21 -22.65 0.99 21.17
CA LEU A 21 -21.37 1.54 20.74
C LEU A 21 -20.46 1.87 21.92
N ARG A 22 -21.01 2.55 22.94
CA ARG A 22 -20.27 2.88 24.16
C ARG A 22 -19.77 1.62 24.86
N ARG A 23 -20.66 0.64 25.08
CA ARG A 23 -20.30 -0.63 25.74
C ARG A 23 -19.29 -1.45 24.95
N ALA A 24 -19.38 -1.43 23.62
CA ALA A 24 -18.41 -2.09 22.76
C ALA A 24 -17.01 -1.48 22.92
N GLY A 25 -16.93 -0.15 22.99
CA GLY A 25 -15.69 0.57 23.25
C GLY A 25 -15.14 0.32 24.67
N GLU A 26 -16.00 0.27 25.69
CA GLU A 26 -15.61 -0.07 27.07
C GLU A 26 -15.04 -1.49 27.16
N ALA A 27 -15.70 -2.48 26.56
CA ALA A 27 -15.20 -3.84 26.49
C ALA A 27 -13.86 -3.92 25.76
N TYR A 28 -13.69 -3.17 24.66
CA TYR A 28 -12.42 -3.08 23.94
C TYR A 28 -11.30 -2.51 24.82
N ALA A 29 -11.58 -1.40 25.52
CA ALA A 29 -10.62 -0.76 26.41
C ALA A 29 -10.24 -1.64 27.61
N ALA A 30 -11.15 -2.50 28.05
CA ALA A 30 -10.89 -3.52 29.08
C ALA A 30 -10.10 -4.74 28.57
N GLY A 31 -9.84 -4.82 27.26
CA GLY A 31 -9.18 -5.96 26.63
C GLY A 31 -10.10 -7.17 26.38
N ASP A 32 -11.39 -7.06 26.67
CA ASP A 32 -12.38 -8.09 26.31
C ASP A 32 -12.83 -7.91 24.85
N TYR A 33 -11.92 -8.26 23.95
CA TYR A 33 -12.14 -8.18 22.52
C TYR A 33 -13.27 -9.11 22.04
N SER A 34 -13.55 -10.18 22.78
CA SER A 34 -14.61 -11.14 22.45
C SER A 34 -16.00 -10.53 22.68
N GLN A 35 -16.19 -9.87 23.83
CA GLN A 35 -17.43 -9.16 24.14
C GLN A 35 -17.58 -7.93 23.24
N SER A 36 -16.50 -7.17 23.04
CA SER A 36 -16.49 -6.02 22.14
C SER A 36 -16.92 -6.40 20.72
N LEU A 37 -16.35 -7.48 20.18
CA LEU A 37 -16.72 -8.02 18.87
C LEU A 37 -18.22 -8.36 18.80
N SER A 38 -18.77 -9.03 19.82
CA SER A 38 -20.19 -9.38 19.86
C SER A 38 -21.08 -8.14 19.81
N LEU A 39 -20.74 -7.09 20.56
CA LEU A 39 -21.48 -5.83 20.60
C LEU A 39 -21.39 -5.07 19.26
N TYR A 40 -20.21 -4.98 18.65
CA TYR A 40 -20.07 -4.39 17.32
C TYR A 40 -20.81 -5.18 16.22
N ARG A 41 -20.89 -6.51 16.32
CA ARG A 41 -21.71 -7.31 15.38
C ARG A 41 -23.20 -7.06 15.56
N GLN A 42 -23.68 -6.80 16.78
CA GLN A 42 -25.06 -6.37 16.99
C GLN A 42 -25.34 -5.02 16.34
N LEU A 43 -24.43 -4.05 16.48
CA LEU A 43 -24.53 -2.76 15.77
C LEU A 43 -24.60 -2.93 14.25
N GLN A 44 -23.78 -3.83 13.70
CA GLN A 44 -23.82 -4.16 12.28
C GLN A 44 -25.16 -4.75 11.83
N GLN A 45 -25.85 -5.52 12.68
CA GLN A 45 -27.16 -6.09 12.36
C GLN A 45 -28.28 -5.06 12.43
N MET A 46 -28.13 -4.02 13.24
CA MET A 46 -29.14 -2.97 13.42
C MET A 46 -29.17 -1.94 12.28
N SER A 47 -28.05 -1.76 11.56
CA SER A 47 -27.97 -0.80 10.45
C SER A 47 -27.58 -1.49 9.14
N PRO A 48 -28.36 -1.33 8.06
CA PRO A 48 -27.98 -1.85 6.74
C PRO A 48 -26.74 -1.15 6.17
N ILE A 49 -26.44 0.07 6.62
CA ILE A 49 -25.24 0.82 6.26
C ILE A 49 -24.31 0.85 7.47
N MET A 50 -23.19 0.16 7.38
CA MET A 50 -22.19 0.13 8.46
C MET A 50 -21.35 1.40 8.40
N SER A 51 -21.22 2.10 9.52
CA SER A 51 -20.33 3.26 9.60
C SER A 51 -18.86 2.83 9.49
N PRO A 52 -17.99 3.69 8.92
CA PRO A 52 -16.55 3.41 8.86
C PRO A 52 -15.95 3.14 10.24
N GLU A 53 -16.40 3.87 11.27
CA GLU A 53 -15.99 3.71 12.66
C GLU A 53 -16.25 2.29 13.21
N VAL A 54 -17.46 1.77 12.99
CA VAL A 54 -17.83 0.42 13.43
C VAL A 54 -17.04 -0.63 12.66
N ALA A 55 -16.81 -0.41 11.36
CA ALA A 55 -15.99 -1.30 10.54
C ALA A 55 -14.52 -1.34 11.00
N PHE A 56 -13.95 -0.19 11.30
CA PHE A 56 -12.58 -0.08 11.82
C PHE A 56 -12.46 -0.81 13.15
N ASN A 57 -13.38 -0.56 14.09
CA ASN A 57 -13.36 -1.19 15.41
C ASN A 57 -13.60 -2.71 15.37
N LEU A 58 -14.45 -3.20 14.45
CA LEU A 58 -14.55 -4.63 14.17
C LEU A 58 -13.19 -5.21 13.72
N GLY A 59 -12.50 -4.50 12.83
CA GLY A 59 -11.15 -4.87 12.38
C GLY A 59 -10.17 -4.98 13.54
N GLN A 60 -10.17 -3.98 14.42
CA GLN A 60 -9.35 -4.00 15.65
C GLN A 60 -9.63 -5.22 16.52
N CYS A 61 -10.92 -5.54 16.76
CA CYS A 61 -11.30 -6.72 17.55
C CYS A 61 -10.81 -8.01 16.89
N TYR A 62 -11.04 -8.18 15.58
CA TYR A 62 -10.57 -9.36 14.86
C TYR A 62 -9.05 -9.50 14.89
N ARG A 63 -8.31 -8.39 14.77
CA ARG A 63 -6.84 -8.38 14.87
C ARG A 63 -6.37 -8.88 16.23
N HIS A 64 -6.96 -8.39 17.31
CA HIS A 64 -6.61 -8.82 18.67
C HIS A 64 -7.01 -10.27 18.98
N LEU A 65 -7.99 -10.80 18.25
CA LEU A 65 -8.43 -12.20 18.32
C LEU A 65 -7.74 -13.09 17.25
N ASP A 66 -6.65 -12.63 16.65
CA ASP A 66 -5.84 -13.32 15.63
C ASP A 66 -6.64 -13.77 14.38
N SER A 67 -7.81 -13.18 14.16
CA SER A 67 -8.68 -13.42 13.00
C SER A 67 -8.30 -12.48 11.86
N VAL A 68 -7.06 -12.59 11.39
CA VAL A 68 -6.43 -11.58 10.50
C VAL A 68 -7.20 -11.37 9.19
N ASP A 69 -7.76 -12.41 8.56
CA ASP A 69 -8.50 -12.24 7.30
C ASP A 69 -9.81 -11.45 7.49
N LEU A 70 -10.49 -11.67 8.62
CA LEU A 70 -11.68 -10.89 8.99
C LEU A 70 -11.31 -9.46 9.36
N ALA A 71 -10.13 -9.25 9.97
CA ALA A 71 -9.62 -7.92 10.25
C ALA A 71 -9.38 -7.13 8.96
N LEU A 72 -8.68 -7.73 7.99
CA LEU A 72 -8.44 -7.14 6.67
C LEU A 72 -9.75 -6.80 5.94
N TYR A 73 -10.73 -7.71 5.97
CA TYR A 73 -12.05 -7.46 5.39
C TYR A 73 -12.77 -6.28 6.06
N ALA A 74 -12.72 -6.20 7.40
CA ALA A 74 -13.35 -5.11 8.15
C ALA A 74 -12.67 -3.76 7.89
N TYR A 75 -11.34 -3.71 7.83
CA TYR A 75 -10.59 -2.52 7.44
C TYR A 75 -10.88 -2.09 6.01
N GLN A 76 -11.04 -3.03 5.07
CA GLN A 76 -11.48 -2.71 3.71
C GLN A 76 -12.83 -2.01 3.69
N ARG A 77 -13.78 -2.47 4.50
CA ARG A 77 -15.08 -1.79 4.64
C ARG A 77 -14.94 -0.40 5.26
N ALA A 78 -14.05 -0.21 6.22
CA ALA A 78 -13.78 1.11 6.80
C ALA A 78 -13.21 2.08 5.75
N MET A 79 -12.27 1.62 4.93
CA MET A 79 -11.70 2.40 3.80
C MET A 79 -12.75 2.81 2.76
N GLN A 80 -13.80 2.03 2.58
CA GLN A 80 -14.89 2.32 1.63
C GLN A 80 -15.96 3.26 2.20
N GLY A 81 -15.93 3.55 3.51
CA GLY A 81 -16.97 4.30 4.21
C GLY A 81 -16.96 5.82 3.97
N GLY A 82 -15.97 6.35 3.25
CA GLY A 82 -15.89 7.77 2.85
C GLY A 82 -15.27 8.72 3.87
N ASP A 83 -14.94 8.25 5.08
CA ASP A 83 -14.17 9.02 6.05
C ASP A 83 -12.67 8.85 5.79
N ALA A 84 -12.00 9.93 5.39
CA ALA A 84 -10.59 9.90 5.02
C ALA A 84 -9.66 9.62 6.21
N ILE A 85 -10.03 10.05 7.43
CA ILE A 85 -9.23 9.85 8.64
C ILE A 85 -9.31 8.37 9.03
N ILE A 86 -10.53 7.83 9.15
CA ILE A 86 -10.74 6.42 9.52
C ILE A 86 -10.21 5.50 8.42
N GLY A 87 -10.46 5.82 7.15
CA GLY A 87 -9.94 5.07 6.02
C GLY A 87 -8.41 5.02 6.02
N SER A 88 -7.75 6.14 6.32
CA SER A 88 -6.29 6.18 6.45
C SER A 88 -5.78 5.32 7.61
N GLN A 89 -6.45 5.35 8.77
CA GLN A 89 -6.10 4.48 9.90
C GLN A 89 -6.27 2.99 9.54
N ALA A 90 -7.37 2.63 8.89
CA ALA A 90 -7.64 1.26 8.42
C ALA A 90 -6.59 0.77 7.40
N ALA A 91 -6.18 1.62 6.47
CA ALA A 91 -5.11 1.32 5.51
C ALA A 91 -3.76 1.12 6.22
N ASN A 92 -3.45 1.93 7.24
CA ASN A 92 -2.26 1.74 8.07
C ASN A 92 -2.28 0.38 8.79
N GLU A 93 -3.37 0.02 9.47
CA GLU A 93 -3.50 -1.27 10.16
C GLU A 93 -3.39 -2.45 9.18
N THR A 94 -3.92 -2.29 7.97
CA THR A 94 -3.74 -3.27 6.88
C THR A 94 -2.26 -3.46 6.54
N GLY A 95 -1.51 -2.36 6.39
CA GLY A 95 -0.05 -2.42 6.16
C GLY A 95 0.70 -3.11 7.30
N VAL A 96 0.31 -2.87 8.55
CA VAL A 96 0.90 -3.54 9.73
C VAL A 96 0.67 -5.05 9.67
N LEU A 97 -0.57 -5.48 9.41
CA LEU A 97 -0.92 -6.91 9.31
C LEU A 97 -0.19 -7.61 8.16
N LEU A 98 -0.10 -6.96 6.99
CA LEU A 98 0.62 -7.49 5.83
C LEU A 98 2.13 -7.59 6.10
N THR A 99 2.68 -6.63 6.85
CA THR A 99 4.09 -6.69 7.30
C THR A 99 4.32 -7.90 8.19
N GLN A 100 3.43 -8.17 9.15
CA GLN A 100 3.50 -9.35 10.03
C GLN A 100 3.43 -10.65 9.24
N ARG A 101 2.65 -10.68 8.14
CA ARG A 101 2.57 -11.80 7.20
C ARG A 101 3.71 -11.85 6.17
N THR A 102 4.75 -11.01 6.30
CA THR A 102 5.89 -10.90 5.36
C THR A 102 5.51 -10.51 3.92
N GLN A 103 4.31 -10.00 3.71
CA GLN A 103 3.81 -9.50 2.41
C GLN A 103 4.24 -8.05 2.22
N LEU A 104 5.56 -7.83 2.16
CA LEU A 104 6.16 -6.49 2.33
C LEU A 104 5.79 -5.50 1.22
N LYS A 105 5.64 -5.96 -0.02
CA LYS A 105 5.24 -5.07 -1.14
C LYS A 105 3.80 -4.58 -0.98
N ASP A 106 2.90 -5.48 -0.57
CA ASP A 106 1.49 -5.15 -0.34
C ASP A 106 1.33 -4.27 0.90
N ALA A 107 2.13 -4.52 1.94
CA ALA A 107 2.21 -3.67 3.11
C ALA A 107 2.63 -2.24 2.77
N LEU A 108 3.68 -2.08 1.95
CA LEU A 108 4.14 -0.78 1.48
C LEU A 108 3.06 -0.05 0.67
N ALA A 109 2.31 -0.78 -0.17
CA ALA A 109 1.17 -0.23 -0.91
C ALA A 109 0.04 0.23 0.01
N ALA A 110 -0.26 -0.53 1.08
CA ALA A 110 -1.26 -0.16 2.07
C ALA A 110 -0.87 1.09 2.88
N PHE A 111 0.40 1.19 3.32
CA PHE A 111 0.89 2.42 3.96
C PHE A 111 0.84 3.62 3.02
N ARG A 112 1.18 3.45 1.73
CA ARG A 112 1.02 4.50 0.73
C ARG A 112 -0.43 4.91 0.57
N GLN A 113 -1.36 3.95 0.52
CA GLN A 113 -2.80 4.22 0.44
C GLN A 113 -3.29 5.03 1.65
N ALA A 114 -2.80 4.72 2.86
CA ALA A 114 -3.10 5.49 4.06
C ALA A 114 -2.70 6.96 3.91
N LEU A 115 -1.51 7.23 3.35
CA LEU A 115 -1.00 8.58 3.12
C LEU A 115 -1.74 9.32 1.98
N VAL A 116 -2.23 8.59 0.97
CA VAL A 116 -3.10 9.17 -0.07
C VAL A 116 -4.44 9.61 0.51
N MET A 117 -5.02 8.81 1.42
CA MET A 117 -6.28 9.16 2.09
C MET A 117 -6.12 10.32 3.07
N ASN A 118 -5.05 10.29 3.88
CA ASN A 118 -4.72 11.35 4.82
C ASN A 118 -3.20 11.58 4.85
N PRO A 119 -2.70 12.63 4.18
CA PRO A 119 -1.28 12.98 4.19
C PRO A 119 -0.71 13.33 5.57
N HIS A 120 -1.56 13.60 6.57
CA HIS A 120 -1.19 13.91 7.94
C HIS A 120 -1.18 12.69 8.87
N ASN A 121 -1.36 11.46 8.34
CA ASN A 121 -1.20 10.25 9.13
C ASN A 121 0.28 9.95 9.39
N GLU A 122 0.81 10.52 10.46
CA GLU A 122 2.20 10.40 10.90
C GLU A 122 2.60 8.94 11.17
N THR A 123 1.71 8.14 11.74
CA THR A 123 1.94 6.70 11.98
C THR A 123 2.16 5.95 10.67
N ALA A 124 1.30 6.19 9.67
CA ALA A 124 1.46 5.59 8.35
C ALA A 124 2.75 6.03 7.66
N ARG A 125 3.14 7.31 7.81
CA ARG A 125 4.40 7.83 7.25
C ARG A 125 5.60 7.12 7.85
N PHE A 126 5.64 7.02 9.17
CA PHE A 126 6.70 6.30 9.88
C PHE A 126 6.80 4.84 9.43
N ASN A 127 5.67 4.14 9.37
CA ASN A 127 5.63 2.74 8.95
C ASN A 127 6.05 2.55 7.47
N TYR A 128 5.62 3.46 6.59
CA TYR A 128 6.04 3.49 5.19
C TYR A 128 7.56 3.64 5.08
N GLU A 129 8.13 4.68 5.70
CA GLU A 129 9.56 4.99 5.64
C GLU A 129 10.42 3.84 6.19
N LEU A 130 10.02 3.28 7.34
CA LEU A 130 10.70 2.14 7.96
C LEU A 130 10.74 0.92 7.03
N LEU A 131 9.59 0.58 6.44
CA LEU A 131 9.50 -0.55 5.53
C LEU A 131 10.21 -0.28 4.20
N TYR A 132 10.15 0.96 3.70
CA TYR A 132 10.83 1.37 2.49
C TYR A 132 12.34 1.22 2.62
N GLN A 133 12.95 1.74 3.70
CA GLN A 133 14.38 1.58 3.97
C GLN A 133 14.81 0.13 4.08
N ARG A 134 13.96 -0.73 4.64
CA ARG A 134 14.24 -2.17 4.72
C ARG A 134 14.24 -2.86 3.35
N LEU A 135 13.36 -2.44 2.44
CA LEU A 135 13.23 -3.02 1.10
C LEU A 135 14.23 -2.42 0.10
N PHE A 136 14.60 -1.16 0.31
CA PHE A 136 15.51 -0.38 -0.51
C PHE A 136 16.54 0.26 0.42
N PRO A 137 17.47 -0.55 0.98
CA PRO A 137 18.55 0.01 1.79
C PRO A 137 19.28 1.04 0.93
N PRO A 138 19.65 2.21 1.49
CA PRO A 138 20.52 3.12 0.77
C PRO A 138 21.75 2.33 0.35
N GLU A 139 22.18 2.47 -0.90
CA GLU A 139 23.48 1.97 -1.32
C GLU A 139 24.48 2.50 -0.28
N GLU A 140 25.10 1.60 0.49
CA GLU A 140 26.26 1.97 1.29
C GLU A 140 27.19 2.74 0.37
N ASP A 141 27.79 3.83 0.86
CA ASP A 141 28.82 4.59 0.14
C ASP A 141 29.89 3.60 -0.37
N THR A 142 29.66 2.99 -1.54
CA THR A 142 30.70 2.36 -2.30
C THR A 142 31.65 3.51 -2.56
N PRO A 143 32.89 3.45 -2.07
CA PRO A 143 33.83 4.54 -2.26
C PRO A 143 33.77 4.96 -3.72
N PRO A 144 33.72 6.27 -4.02
CA PRO A 144 33.61 6.73 -5.40
C PRO A 144 34.58 5.91 -6.22
N LEU A 145 34.05 5.24 -7.26
CA LEU A 145 34.87 4.46 -8.16
C LEU A 145 36.13 5.30 -8.41
N PRO A 146 37.35 4.76 -8.15
CA PRO A 146 38.56 5.52 -8.39
C PRO A 146 38.41 6.12 -9.79
N PRO A 147 38.75 7.42 -9.98
CA PRO A 147 38.54 8.09 -11.26
C PRO A 147 39.00 7.12 -12.33
N GLU A 148 38.10 6.77 -13.26
CA GLU A 148 38.42 5.84 -14.34
C GLU A 148 39.79 6.28 -14.85
N SER A 149 40.81 5.46 -14.55
CA SER A 149 42.14 5.67 -15.09
C SER A 149 41.90 5.80 -16.58
N GLU A 150 42.39 6.90 -17.17
CA GLU A 150 42.18 7.24 -18.57
C GLU A 150 42.07 5.96 -19.40
N PRO A 151 41.00 5.79 -20.20
CA PRO A 151 40.86 4.59 -21.00
C PRO A 151 42.22 4.35 -21.68
N PRO A 152 42.82 3.16 -21.53
CA PRO A 152 44.11 2.89 -22.15
C PRO A 152 43.99 3.26 -23.63
N PRO A 153 45.03 3.90 -24.21
CA PRO A 153 44.94 4.44 -25.56
C PRO A 153 44.28 3.41 -26.47
N GLU A 154 43.23 3.83 -27.19
CA GLU A 154 42.45 3.00 -28.09
C GLU A 154 43.40 2.07 -28.85
N SER A 155 43.36 0.80 -28.47
CA SER A 155 43.92 -0.24 -29.31
C SER A 155 43.12 -0.20 -30.60
N PRO A 156 43.75 -0.22 -31.79
CA PRO A 156 43.04 -0.03 -33.05
C PRO A 156 41.81 -0.93 -33.07
N GLU A 157 40.64 -0.30 -33.16
CA GLU A 157 39.33 -0.95 -33.20
C GLU A 157 39.37 -2.09 -34.23
N GLN A 158 39.43 -3.32 -33.75
CA GLN A 158 39.02 -4.45 -34.56
C GLN A 158 37.50 -4.44 -34.53
N GLU A 159 36.88 -3.95 -35.60
CA GLU A 159 35.46 -4.17 -35.84
C GLU A 159 35.17 -5.66 -35.59
N PRO A 160 34.19 -6.00 -34.72
CA PRO A 160 33.78 -7.39 -34.60
C PRO A 160 33.38 -7.88 -36.00
N PRO A 161 33.83 -9.07 -36.43
CA PRO A 161 33.58 -9.55 -37.77
C PRO A 161 32.07 -9.50 -38.04
N PRO A 162 31.65 -9.08 -39.25
CA PRO A 162 30.23 -8.89 -39.55
C PRO A 162 29.47 -10.17 -39.19
N LEU A 163 28.49 -10.02 -38.31
CA LEU A 163 27.55 -11.08 -37.97
C LEU A 163 26.92 -11.55 -39.27
N GLN A 164 27.17 -12.81 -39.63
CA GLN A 164 26.60 -13.43 -40.82
C GLN A 164 25.07 -13.33 -40.74
N ASP A 165 24.40 -13.08 -41.86
CA ASP A 165 22.95 -12.81 -41.93
C ASP A 165 22.09 -13.83 -41.16
N GLN A 166 22.54 -15.09 -41.08
CA GLN A 166 21.88 -16.14 -40.31
C GLN A 166 21.89 -15.90 -38.79
N ALA A 167 23.00 -15.41 -38.23
CA ALA A 167 23.10 -15.10 -36.81
C ALA A 167 22.22 -13.90 -36.43
N LEU A 168 22.05 -12.95 -37.35
CA LEU A 168 21.16 -11.82 -37.17
C LEU A 168 19.69 -12.26 -37.19
N GLN A 169 19.34 -13.17 -38.10
CA GLN A 169 17.99 -13.73 -38.20
C GLN A 169 17.61 -14.54 -36.95
N GLU A 170 18.49 -15.42 -36.47
CA GLU A 170 18.24 -16.16 -35.22
C GLU A 170 18.07 -15.24 -34.01
N LEU A 171 18.84 -14.14 -33.94
CA LEU A 171 18.74 -13.19 -32.84
C LEU A 171 17.41 -12.43 -32.86
N VAL A 172 16.96 -12.01 -34.05
CA VAL A 172 15.67 -11.34 -34.25
C VAL A 172 14.51 -12.29 -33.91
N GLU A 173 14.60 -13.55 -34.32
CA GLU A 173 13.56 -14.56 -34.07
C GLU A 173 13.45 -14.90 -32.58
N ARG A 174 14.59 -14.98 -31.86
CA ARG A 174 14.61 -15.14 -30.39
C ARG A 174 13.99 -13.95 -29.65
N LEU A 175 14.22 -12.74 -30.13
CA LEU A 175 13.64 -11.54 -29.53
C LEU A 175 12.13 -11.48 -29.75
N GLN A 176 11.64 -11.89 -30.92
CA GLN A 176 10.21 -11.97 -31.23
C GLN A 176 9.50 -13.02 -30.36
N GLN A 177 10.08 -14.21 -30.20
CA GLN A 177 9.52 -15.26 -29.34
C GLN A 177 9.44 -14.82 -27.86
N GLN A 178 10.42 -14.05 -27.38
CA GLN A 178 10.40 -13.49 -26.02
C GLN A 178 9.34 -12.41 -25.81
N SER A 179 9.05 -11.59 -26.83
CA SER A 179 7.95 -10.62 -26.74
C SER A 179 6.58 -11.29 -26.72
N GLU A 180 6.37 -12.32 -27.55
CA GLU A 180 5.08 -13.03 -27.62
C GLU A 180 4.78 -13.81 -26.33
N THR A 181 5.79 -14.44 -25.72
CA THR A 181 5.62 -15.10 -24.41
C THR A 181 5.30 -14.11 -23.29
N ARG A 182 5.82 -12.88 -23.37
CA ARG A 182 5.47 -11.80 -22.44
C ARG A 182 4.02 -11.34 -22.60
N GLU A 183 3.53 -11.20 -23.83
CA GLU A 183 2.15 -10.78 -24.08
C GLU A 183 1.14 -11.86 -23.68
N MET A 184 1.41 -13.14 -23.97
CA MET A 184 0.52 -14.26 -23.61
C MET A 184 0.36 -14.44 -22.08
N GLY A 185 1.38 -14.06 -21.30
CA GLY A 185 1.30 -14.03 -19.84
C GLY A 185 0.41 -12.90 -19.29
N THR A 186 0.26 -11.81 -20.04
CA THR A 186 -0.54 -10.65 -19.61
C THR A 186 -2.04 -10.79 -19.91
N ASP A 187 -2.43 -11.51 -20.96
CA ASP A 187 -3.84 -11.71 -21.31
C ASP A 187 -4.57 -12.71 -20.39
N ARG A 188 -3.82 -13.67 -19.81
CA ARG A 188 -4.34 -14.57 -18.76
C ARG A 188 -4.65 -13.84 -17.45
N ALA A 189 -3.94 -12.74 -17.17
CA ALA A 189 -4.20 -11.88 -16.03
C ALA A 189 -5.35 -10.89 -16.28
N ARG A 190 -5.50 -10.39 -17.52
CA ARG A 190 -6.56 -9.44 -17.91
C ARG A 190 -7.98 -10.03 -17.89
N SER A 191 -8.14 -11.33 -18.15
CA SER A 191 -9.48 -11.96 -18.18
C SER A 191 -10.15 -12.13 -16.80
N ARG A 192 -9.47 -11.83 -15.68
CA ARG A 192 -10.02 -12.01 -14.33
C ARG A 192 -10.50 -10.73 -13.63
N THR A 193 -10.22 -9.56 -14.20
CA THR A 193 -10.60 -8.28 -13.60
C THR A 193 -11.30 -7.43 -14.66
N GLY A 194 -12.61 -7.65 -14.78
CA GLY A 194 -13.51 -6.72 -15.44
C GLY A 194 -13.77 -5.53 -14.51
N ASP A 195 -12.99 -4.46 -14.70
CA ASP A 195 -13.49 -3.08 -14.77
C ASP A 195 -12.30 -2.15 -15.08
N THR A 196 -12.36 -1.55 -16.27
CA THR A 196 -11.20 -1.03 -16.99
C THR A 196 -10.82 0.40 -16.58
N LEU A 197 -9.62 0.58 -16.02
CA LEU A 197 -8.75 1.66 -16.51
C LEU A 197 -8.16 1.19 -17.85
N ASN A 198 -8.25 2.03 -18.88
CA ASN A 198 -7.55 1.78 -20.15
C ASN A 198 -6.05 1.51 -19.86
N PRO A 199 -5.40 0.50 -20.47
CA PRO A 199 -3.98 0.20 -20.25
C PRO A 199 -3.06 1.44 -20.33
N ALA A 200 -3.38 2.39 -21.22
CA ALA A 200 -2.67 3.67 -21.32
C ALA A 200 -2.87 4.56 -20.08
N GLN A 201 -4.09 4.60 -19.53
CA GLN A 201 -4.40 5.35 -18.30
C GLN A 201 -3.76 4.70 -17.07
N ALA A 202 -3.70 3.36 -17.02
CA ALA A 202 -3.02 2.62 -15.95
C ALA A 202 -1.51 2.88 -15.97
N GLN A 203 -0.88 2.88 -17.16
CA GLN A 203 0.52 3.24 -17.32
C GLN A 203 0.78 4.69 -16.94
N GLN A 204 -0.10 5.61 -17.35
CA GLN A 204 0.02 7.02 -17.00
C GLN A 204 -0.20 7.29 -15.50
N ALA A 205 -1.07 6.52 -14.84
CA ALA A 205 -1.25 6.58 -13.39
C ALA A 205 0.00 6.03 -12.65
N LEU A 206 0.55 4.92 -13.14
CA LEU A 206 1.77 4.33 -12.59
C LEU A 206 2.97 5.27 -12.74
N GLU A 207 3.13 5.91 -13.89
CA GLU A 207 4.21 6.85 -14.15
C GLU A 207 4.08 8.10 -13.27
N ARG A 208 2.87 8.63 -13.08
CA ARG A 208 2.62 9.75 -12.16
C ARG A 208 2.99 9.40 -10.72
N LEU A 209 2.67 8.19 -10.27
CA LEU A 209 3.04 7.72 -8.93
C LEU A 209 4.56 7.61 -8.79
N ARG A 210 5.23 7.01 -9.77
CA ARG A 210 6.70 6.90 -9.81
C ARG A 210 7.38 8.26 -9.73
N GLN A 211 6.88 9.24 -10.47
CA GLN A 211 7.42 10.60 -10.46
C GLN A 211 7.19 11.31 -9.12
N SER A 212 6.02 11.16 -8.51
CA SER A 212 5.75 11.72 -7.17
C SER A 212 6.67 11.13 -6.10
N GLU A 213 6.95 9.83 -6.20
CA GLU A 213 7.85 9.13 -5.28
C GLU A 213 9.30 9.62 -5.46
N LEU A 214 9.78 9.74 -6.69
CA LEU A 214 11.11 10.28 -6.99
C LEU A 214 11.29 11.72 -6.48
N GLN A 215 10.28 12.57 -6.63
CA GLN A 215 10.34 13.95 -6.11
C GLN A 215 10.43 13.97 -4.58
N TYR A 216 9.64 13.13 -3.90
CA TYR A 216 9.69 13.00 -2.46
C TYR A 216 11.07 12.51 -1.98
N LEU A 217 11.64 11.50 -2.63
CA LEU A 217 12.99 11.00 -2.33
C LEU A 217 14.07 12.08 -2.55
N GLN A 218 13.95 12.91 -3.59
CA GLN A 218 14.86 14.04 -3.81
C GLN A 218 14.76 15.09 -2.71
N GLN A 219 13.55 15.34 -2.17
CA GLN A 219 13.36 16.27 -1.05
C GLN A 219 13.98 15.73 0.24
N LEU A 220 13.84 14.43 0.51
CA LEU A 220 14.49 13.77 1.64
C LEU A 220 16.02 13.88 1.52
N ARG A 221 16.58 13.58 0.34
CA ARG A 221 18.03 13.72 0.08
C ARG A 221 18.51 15.15 0.32
N LYS A 222 17.77 16.16 -0.13
CA LYS A 222 18.12 17.58 0.08
C LYS A 222 18.12 17.98 1.56
N ARG A 223 17.18 17.46 2.37
CA ARG A 223 17.14 17.70 3.82
C ARG A 223 18.30 17.03 4.56
N VAL A 224 18.73 15.86 4.12
CA VAL A 224 19.91 15.18 4.68
C VAL A 224 21.20 15.95 4.35
N THR A 225 21.28 16.57 3.17
CA THR A 225 22.45 17.39 2.78
C THR A 225 22.49 18.80 3.39
N SER A 226 21.44 19.25 4.09
CA SER A 226 21.37 20.60 4.67
C SER A 226 21.70 20.68 6.17
N VAL A 227 22.34 19.65 6.75
CA VAL A 227 22.90 19.75 8.11
C VAL A 227 24.13 20.69 8.05
N PRO A 228 24.14 21.85 8.74
CA PRO A 228 25.29 22.75 8.67
C PRO A 228 26.48 22.15 9.42
N GLN A 229 27.56 21.86 8.71
CA GLN A 229 28.87 21.67 9.34
C GLN A 229 29.35 23.01 9.90
N GLY A 230 29.27 23.15 11.22
CA GLY A 230 30.26 23.85 12.05
C GLY A 230 30.24 25.38 12.06
N SER A 231 29.91 25.94 13.23
CA SER A 231 30.61 27.11 13.76
C SER A 231 31.36 26.72 15.04
N ARG A 232 32.53 26.09 14.86
CA ARG A 232 33.59 26.08 15.88
C ARG A 232 34.54 27.25 15.60
N LYS A 233 34.59 28.22 16.52
CA LYS A 233 35.79 28.88 17.07
C LYS A 233 35.29 29.99 18.02
N ARG A 234 35.49 29.80 19.33
CA ARG A 234 36.65 30.21 20.15
C ARG A 234 36.63 31.72 20.41
N ASP A 235 36.19 32.09 21.61
CA ASP A 235 36.60 33.32 22.27
C ASP A 235 37.38 32.94 23.52
N TRP A 236 38.61 33.49 23.56
CA TRP A 236 39.70 33.43 24.57
C TRP A 236 40.32 32.08 24.94
#